data_AF-A0A7K9BEZ6-F1
#
_entry.id   AF-A0A7K9BEZ6-F1
#
_cell.length_a   1.000
_cell.length_b   1.000
_cell.length_c   1.000
_cell.angle_alpha   90.00
_cell.angle_beta   90.00
_cell.angle_gamma   90.00
#
_symmetry.space_group_name_H-M   'P 1'
#
loop_
_entity.id
_entity.type
_entity.pdbx_description
1 polymer ?
#
loop_
_entity_poly.entity_id
_entity_poly.type
_entity_poly.pdbx_seq_one_letter_code
_entity_poly.pdbx_strand_id
1 'polypeptide(L)'
;KILLFLGLLSTLAAIALIAVAVTQNKPLPKNIKYGIVLDAGSSHTNLYVYDWPAEKENDTGVVQQVEVCKVEGPGISGYSHATEKAGPSLMQCLRRAEEVIPPNQHPETPVYLGATAGMRLLSLEDKSAADKVLSSVEKTLRSAPFNFQGARIISGQEEGAYGWITINYLLGSFKQSGWTKFLHILKSVSETSGALDLGGASTQITFVPDEIPYESPESWLHFRLYGKDYKVYTHSFLCYGKDQALRQKLARDLQASIPNGRLLDPCFHQGYQRTVNISDLFRNPCTSAEKKQLPFSQLYIQGEGDYQKCRRNIQYLFNKTNCPYSSCSFNGIYLPPLQGDFGAFSAFYFVMNFLNLTNEKSPVALDKVASAIQSFCARPWQEVKLAYHQIKEKYLSEYCFSGTYILSLLQNGYEFTEENWQRIHFLGKIGSSDAGWTLGYMLNLTNMIPAEEPAAPPLSHGSYVGLMVLCSLVLVSVLLLAWLLFHKPKCLQKGIV
;
A
#
# COMPACT_ATOMS: atom_id res chain seq x y z
N LYS A 1 69.63 -21.44 -9.89
CA LYS A 1 69.31 -20.03 -9.60
C LYS A 1 68.33 -19.44 -10.62
N ILE A 2 68.63 -19.46 -11.93
CA ILE A 2 67.74 -18.91 -12.99
C ILE A 2 66.36 -19.59 -13.05
N LEU A 3 66.30 -20.93 -13.02
CA LEU A 3 65.01 -21.66 -13.00
C LEU A 3 64.14 -21.33 -11.78
N LEU A 4 64.76 -21.13 -10.62
CA LEU A 4 64.07 -20.77 -9.38
C LEU A 4 63.45 -19.37 -9.50
N PHE A 5 64.16 -18.44 -10.15
CA PHE A 5 63.67 -17.10 -10.42
C PHE A 5 62.52 -17.11 -11.45
N LEU A 6 62.64 -17.89 -12.53
CA LEU A 6 61.58 -18.08 -13.54
C LEU A 6 60.33 -18.73 -12.93
N GLY A 7 60.50 -19.72 -12.05
CA GLY A 7 59.39 -20.34 -11.32
C GLY A 7 58.67 -19.36 -10.39
N LEU A 8 59.42 -18.53 -9.66
CA LEU A 8 58.85 -17.47 -8.83
C LEU A 8 58.10 -16.43 -9.68
N LEU A 9 58.67 -16.01 -10.81
CA LEU A 9 58.02 -15.04 -11.70
C LEU A 9 56.73 -15.59 -12.33
N SER A 10 56.75 -16.86 -12.75
CA SER A 10 55.58 -17.56 -13.29
C SER A 10 54.47 -17.68 -12.26
N THR A 11 54.81 -18.08 -11.02
CA THR A 11 53.83 -18.19 -9.94
C THR A 11 53.23 -16.84 -9.56
N LEU A 12 54.05 -15.78 -9.49
CA LEU A 12 53.55 -14.42 -9.24
C LEU A 12 52.64 -13.92 -10.37
N ALA A 13 53.02 -14.13 -11.63
CA ALA A 13 52.20 -13.74 -12.78
C ALA A 13 50.88 -14.51 -12.84
N ALA A 14 50.88 -15.81 -12.51
CA ALA A 14 49.67 -16.62 -12.41
C ALA A 14 48.76 -16.15 -11.26
N ILE A 15 49.34 -15.88 -10.07
CA ILE A 15 48.59 -15.34 -8.92
C ILE A 15 47.97 -13.98 -9.28
N ALA A 16 48.74 -13.09 -9.90
CA ALA A 16 48.25 -11.77 -10.32
C ALA A 16 47.11 -11.89 -11.35
N LEU A 17 47.24 -12.78 -12.34
CA LEU A 17 46.22 -13.02 -13.37
C LEU A 17 44.93 -13.57 -12.74
N ILE A 18 45.03 -14.56 -11.85
CA ILE A 18 43.89 -15.10 -11.12
C ILE A 18 43.29 -14.03 -10.20
N ALA A 19 44.09 -13.28 -9.46
CA ALA A 19 43.63 -12.23 -8.56
C ALA A 19 42.85 -11.16 -9.33
N VAL A 20 43.41 -10.62 -10.41
CA VAL A 20 42.76 -9.61 -11.26
C VAL A 20 41.45 -10.15 -11.84
N ALA A 21 41.46 -11.38 -12.38
CA ALA A 21 40.26 -12.01 -12.93
C ALA A 21 39.17 -12.23 -11.87
N VAL A 22 39.55 -12.69 -10.67
CA VAL A 22 38.61 -12.95 -9.57
C VAL A 22 38.08 -11.64 -8.99
N THR A 23 38.92 -10.62 -8.77
CA THR A 23 38.48 -9.33 -8.23
C THR A 23 37.60 -8.56 -9.20
N GLN A 24 37.89 -8.64 -10.51
CA GLN A 24 37.12 -7.92 -11.52
C GLN A 24 35.76 -8.56 -11.78
N ASN A 25 35.69 -9.91 -11.77
CA ASN A 25 34.46 -10.65 -12.06
C ASN A 25 33.67 -11.03 -10.79
N LYS A 26 34.08 -10.53 -9.61
CA LYS A 26 33.29 -10.71 -8.40
C LYS A 26 31.95 -10.02 -8.58
N PRO A 27 30.80 -10.66 -8.25
CA PRO A 27 29.51 -9.99 -8.31
C PRO A 27 29.57 -8.74 -7.44
N LEU A 28 29.21 -7.62 -8.03
CA LEU A 28 29.20 -6.34 -7.35
C LEU A 28 28.13 -6.39 -6.24
N PRO A 29 28.41 -5.83 -5.05
CA PRO A 29 27.42 -5.76 -4.00
C PRO A 29 26.20 -5.00 -4.52
N LYS A 30 25.01 -5.54 -4.31
CA LYS A 30 23.77 -4.82 -4.64
C LYS A 30 23.69 -3.61 -3.74
N ASN A 31 23.61 -2.42 -4.33
CA ASN A 31 23.40 -1.18 -3.60
C ASN A 31 21.90 -1.03 -3.32
N ILE A 32 21.45 -1.56 -2.19
CA ILE A 32 20.05 -1.52 -1.76
C ILE A 32 19.85 -0.35 -0.82
N LYS A 33 18.78 0.42 -1.04
CA LYS A 33 18.26 1.43 -0.12
C LYS A 33 16.96 0.94 0.51
N TYR A 34 16.65 1.47 1.68
CA TYR A 34 15.41 1.18 2.41
C TYR A 34 14.57 2.43 2.61
N GLY A 35 13.29 2.24 2.94
CA GLY A 35 12.39 3.31 3.36
C GLY A 35 11.27 2.76 4.23
N ILE A 36 10.80 3.55 5.20
CA ILE A 36 9.76 3.17 6.15
C ILE A 36 8.56 4.10 6.00
N VAL A 37 7.37 3.52 5.87
CA VAL A 37 6.10 4.27 5.87
C VAL A 37 5.18 3.69 6.93
N LEU A 38 4.70 4.52 7.84
CA LEU A 38 3.64 4.19 8.77
C LEU A 38 2.30 4.69 8.24
N ASP A 39 1.39 3.76 7.94
CA ASP A 39 0.00 4.04 7.62
C ASP A 39 -0.81 4.17 8.91
N ALA A 40 -1.08 5.40 9.33
CA ALA A 40 -1.90 5.71 10.48
C ALA A 40 -3.37 5.82 10.10
N GLY A 41 -3.96 4.65 9.81
CA GLY A 41 -5.38 4.45 9.54
C GLY A 41 -6.31 4.80 10.72
N SER A 42 -7.61 4.94 10.43
CA SER A 42 -8.64 5.19 11.46
C SER A 42 -8.77 4.05 12.48
N SER A 43 -8.71 2.79 12.02
CA SER A 43 -8.93 1.63 12.90
C SER A 43 -7.65 1.02 13.48
N HIS A 44 -6.50 1.23 12.83
CA HIS A 44 -5.21 0.63 13.19
C HIS A 44 -4.06 1.40 12.52
N THR A 45 -2.83 1.10 12.95
CA THR A 45 -1.60 1.60 12.30
C THR A 45 -0.76 0.41 11.81
N ASN A 46 -0.24 0.48 10.59
CA ASN A 46 0.72 -0.49 10.06
C ASN A 46 2.03 0.23 9.73
N LEU A 47 3.16 -0.40 10.06
CA LEU A 47 4.48 0.01 9.60
C LEU A 47 4.89 -0.90 8.44
N TYR A 48 5.34 -0.29 7.34
CA TYR A 48 5.88 -0.99 6.18
C TYR A 48 7.35 -0.63 6.02
N VAL A 49 8.17 -1.65 5.78
CA VAL A 49 9.55 -1.47 5.32
C VAL A 49 9.60 -1.86 3.85
N TYR A 50 10.21 -0.98 3.06
CA TYR A 50 10.44 -1.16 1.64
C TYR A 50 11.93 -1.13 1.33
N ASP A 51 12.33 -1.81 0.25
CA ASP A 51 13.67 -1.71 -0.32
C ASP A 51 13.65 -1.49 -1.84
N TRP A 52 14.73 -0.95 -2.40
CA TRP A 52 14.93 -0.80 -3.85
C TRP A 52 16.42 -0.70 -4.23
N PRO A 53 16.81 -1.05 -5.47
CA PRO A 53 18.14 -0.77 -5.99
C PRO A 53 18.40 0.74 -6.14
N ALA A 54 19.55 1.23 -5.68
CA ALA A 54 19.89 2.65 -5.64
C ALA A 54 19.98 3.31 -7.04
N GLU A 55 20.23 2.52 -8.08
CA GLU A 55 20.42 2.97 -9.46
C GLU A 55 19.14 3.52 -10.11
N LYS A 56 17.97 3.04 -9.67
CA LYS A 56 16.63 3.41 -10.16
C LYS A 56 16.43 3.23 -11.67
N GLU A 57 15.18 3.41 -12.11
CA GLU A 57 14.80 3.38 -13.51
C GLU A 57 14.02 4.65 -13.87
N ASN A 58 14.58 5.49 -14.75
CA ASN A 58 14.01 6.79 -15.11
C ASN A 58 13.61 7.61 -13.87
N ASP A 59 14.54 7.72 -12.92
CA ASP A 59 14.41 8.39 -11.61
C ASP A 59 13.47 7.73 -10.60
N THR A 60 12.70 6.72 -11.00
CA THR A 60 11.76 6.01 -10.11
C THR A 60 12.37 4.69 -9.63
N GLY A 61 12.31 4.41 -8.32
CA GLY A 61 12.78 3.16 -7.74
C GLY A 61 11.92 1.97 -8.14
N VAL A 62 12.53 0.79 -8.24
CA VAL A 62 11.82 -0.49 -8.32
C VAL A 62 11.67 -1.01 -6.89
N VAL A 63 10.59 -0.58 -6.24
CA VAL A 63 10.36 -0.76 -4.80
C VAL A 63 9.69 -2.10 -4.49
N GLN A 64 10.16 -2.80 -3.46
CA GLN A 64 9.57 -4.03 -2.95
C GLN A 64 9.25 -3.90 -1.45
N GLN A 65 8.12 -4.47 -1.02
CA GLN A 65 7.80 -4.62 0.41
C GLN A 65 8.61 -5.76 1.02
N VAL A 66 9.32 -5.48 2.12
CA VAL A 66 10.16 -6.48 2.81
C VAL A 66 9.64 -6.84 4.21
N GLU A 67 8.93 -5.95 4.89
CA GLU A 67 8.33 -6.24 6.20
C GLU A 67 7.03 -5.45 6.40
N VAL A 68 6.10 -6.04 7.15
CA VAL A 68 4.88 -5.37 7.61
C VAL A 68 4.64 -5.67 9.09
N CYS A 69 4.51 -4.63 9.90
CA CYS A 69 4.21 -4.73 11.32
C CYS A 69 2.92 -3.99 11.65
N LYS A 70 1.91 -4.74 12.09
CA LYS A 70 0.66 -4.16 12.59
C LYS A 70 0.85 -3.71 14.04
N VAL A 71 0.68 -2.41 14.29
CA VAL A 71 0.74 -1.84 15.63
C VAL A 71 -0.43 -2.33 16.47
N GLU A 72 -0.15 -2.72 17.72
CA GLU A 72 -1.17 -3.10 18.67
C GLU A 72 -2.01 -1.89 19.13
N GLY A 73 -3.31 -2.09 19.28
CA GLY A 73 -4.24 -1.05 19.72
C GLY A 73 -5.05 -0.40 18.59
N PRO A 74 -5.68 0.76 18.84
CA PRO A 74 -6.43 1.52 17.83
C PRO A 74 -5.48 2.26 16.88
N GLY A 75 -6.05 2.88 15.83
CA GLY A 75 -5.32 3.90 15.07
C GLY A 75 -4.99 5.11 15.94
N ILE A 76 -4.02 5.93 15.52
CA ILE A 76 -3.47 7.00 16.39
C ILE A 76 -4.52 8.02 16.86
N SER A 77 -5.57 8.26 16.07
CA SER A 77 -6.70 9.12 16.46
C SER A 77 -7.47 8.62 17.70
N GLY A 78 -7.41 7.30 17.98
CA GLY A 78 -8.00 6.70 19.17
C GLY A 78 -7.31 7.07 20.48
N TYR A 79 -6.15 7.74 20.44
CA TYR A 79 -5.46 8.29 21.59
C TYR A 79 -5.83 9.75 21.87
N SER A 80 -6.93 10.28 21.33
CA SER A 80 -7.37 11.66 21.53
C SER A 80 -7.49 12.07 23.01
N HIS A 81 -7.81 11.13 23.91
CA HIS A 81 -7.89 11.36 25.36
C HIS A 81 -6.62 11.00 26.14
N ALA A 82 -5.60 10.45 25.49
CA ALA A 82 -4.32 10.04 26.07
C ALA A 82 -3.19 10.23 25.03
N THR A 83 -3.07 11.47 24.53
CA THR A 83 -2.28 11.82 23.34
C THR A 83 -0.80 11.43 23.46
N GLU A 84 -0.27 11.42 24.68
CA GLU A 84 1.10 11.03 25.02
C GLU A 84 1.42 9.55 24.76
N LYS A 85 0.40 8.70 24.57
CA LYS A 85 0.56 7.27 24.27
C LYS A 85 0.63 6.96 22.77
N ALA A 86 0.25 7.90 21.91
CA ALA A 86 0.20 7.67 20.47
C ALA A 86 1.58 7.34 19.89
N GLY A 87 2.61 8.12 20.23
CA GLY A 87 3.99 7.85 19.81
C GLY A 87 4.52 6.53 20.38
N PRO A 88 4.51 6.31 21.72
CA PRO A 88 4.97 5.07 22.34
C PRO A 88 4.34 3.79 21.79
N SER A 89 3.09 3.83 21.31
CA SER A 89 2.47 2.65 20.67
C SER A 89 3.23 2.13 19.45
N LEU A 90 4.01 2.98 18.77
CA LEU A 90 4.74 2.63 17.54
C LEU A 90 6.06 1.88 17.82
N MET A 91 6.55 1.91 19.07
CA MET A 91 7.90 1.45 19.43
C MET A 91 8.16 -0.02 19.08
N GLN A 92 7.17 -0.89 19.24
CA GLN A 92 7.32 -2.31 18.92
C GLN A 92 7.63 -2.52 17.44
N CYS A 93 6.90 -1.83 16.55
CA CYS A 93 7.11 -1.95 15.12
C CYS A 93 8.37 -1.21 14.64
N LEU A 94 8.75 -0.11 15.30
CA LEU A 94 10.02 0.58 14.99
C LEU A 94 11.23 -0.32 15.30
N ARG A 95 11.24 -1.00 16.44
CA ARG A 95 12.27 -2.00 16.76
C ARG A 95 12.30 -3.13 15.74
N ARG A 96 11.15 -3.56 15.25
CA ARG A 96 11.08 -4.57 14.19
C ARG A 96 11.73 -4.09 12.89
N ALA A 97 11.56 -2.82 12.53
CA ALA A 97 12.24 -2.23 11.39
C ALA A 97 13.77 -2.16 11.59
N GLU A 98 14.23 -1.86 12.81
CA GLU A 98 15.66 -1.85 13.16
C GLU A 98 16.31 -3.23 13.01
N GLU A 99 15.57 -4.31 13.29
CA GLU A 99 16.02 -5.70 13.10
C GLU A 99 16.15 -6.08 11.62
N VAL A 100 15.31 -5.51 10.75
CA VAL A 100 15.25 -5.85 9.32
C VAL A 100 16.28 -5.07 8.50
N ILE A 101 16.51 -3.79 8.85
CA ILE A 101 17.38 -2.90 8.10
C ILE A 101 18.83 -3.00 8.61
N PRO A 102 19.86 -3.09 7.75
CA PRO A 102 21.25 -3.10 8.17
C PRO A 102 21.62 -1.85 9.01
N PRO A 103 22.36 -1.98 10.14
CA PRO A 103 22.68 -0.85 11.03
C PRO A 103 23.38 0.33 10.36
N ASN A 104 24.21 0.09 9.35
CA ASN A 104 24.89 1.13 8.60
C ASN A 104 23.95 1.95 7.70
N GLN A 105 22.76 1.44 7.41
CA GLN A 105 21.75 2.11 6.60
C GLN A 105 20.66 2.81 7.43
N HIS A 106 20.63 2.62 8.76
CA HIS A 106 19.61 3.27 9.62
C HIS A 106 19.60 4.80 9.42
N PRO A 107 20.74 5.53 9.50
CA PRO A 107 20.73 6.99 9.45
C PRO A 107 20.31 7.59 8.11
N GLU A 108 20.39 6.81 7.02
CA GLU A 108 19.96 7.24 5.68
C GLU A 108 18.53 6.79 5.34
N THR A 109 18.02 5.75 6.01
CA THR A 109 16.68 5.20 5.76
C THR A 109 15.61 6.20 6.19
N PRO A 110 14.82 6.75 5.27
CA PRO A 110 13.80 7.71 5.62
C PRO A 110 12.60 7.04 6.29
N VAL A 111 12.05 7.68 7.32
CA VAL A 111 10.82 7.27 8.00
C VAL A 111 9.76 8.36 7.94
N TYR A 112 8.57 7.96 7.49
CA TYR A 112 7.40 8.82 7.35
C TYR A 112 6.19 8.23 8.05
N LEU A 113 5.32 9.08 8.59
CA LEU A 113 3.98 8.69 8.98
C LEU A 113 2.94 9.53 8.23
N GLY A 114 2.03 8.85 7.54
CA GLY A 114 0.85 9.46 6.95
C GLY A 114 -0.38 9.02 7.71
N ALA A 115 -1.11 9.96 8.28
CA ALA A 115 -2.39 9.71 8.92
C ALA A 115 -3.55 10.04 7.98
N THR A 116 -4.56 9.18 7.95
CA THR A 116 -5.66 9.26 6.97
C THR A 116 -6.93 9.84 7.59
N ALA A 117 -8.12 9.40 7.15
CA ALA A 117 -9.41 9.96 7.55
C ALA A 117 -9.66 9.98 9.06
N GLY A 118 -9.09 9.06 9.85
CA GLY A 118 -9.24 9.07 11.31
C GLY A 118 -8.70 10.36 11.94
N MET A 119 -7.51 10.78 11.53
CA MET A 119 -6.93 12.05 11.98
C MET A 119 -7.56 13.26 11.30
N ARG A 120 -8.06 13.14 10.06
CA ARG A 120 -8.89 14.20 9.43
C ARG A 120 -10.14 14.48 10.29
N LEU A 121 -10.83 13.43 10.74
CA LEU A 121 -11.99 13.56 11.64
C LEU A 121 -11.60 14.12 13.00
N LEU A 122 -10.52 13.63 13.63
CA LEU A 122 -10.06 14.18 14.91
C LEU A 122 -9.69 15.66 14.79
N SER A 123 -9.06 16.08 13.70
CA SER A 123 -8.71 17.49 13.46
C SER A 123 -9.94 18.39 13.34
N LEU A 124 -11.04 17.87 12.77
CA LEU A 124 -12.34 18.57 12.72
C LEU A 124 -13.04 18.60 14.09
N GLU A 125 -12.92 17.55 14.89
CA GLU A 125 -13.55 17.42 16.21
C GLU A 125 -12.80 18.22 17.29
N ASP A 126 -11.48 18.03 17.39
CA ASP A 126 -10.58 18.64 18.35
C ASP A 126 -9.17 18.77 17.72
N LYS A 127 -8.92 19.93 17.11
CA LYS A 127 -7.63 20.25 16.50
C LYS A 127 -6.46 20.18 17.49
N SER A 128 -6.67 20.60 18.75
CA SER A 128 -5.60 20.55 19.75
C SER A 128 -5.20 19.13 20.09
N ALA A 129 -6.18 18.22 20.21
CA ALA A 129 -5.91 16.80 20.41
C ALA A 129 -5.19 16.19 19.20
N ALA A 130 -5.61 16.51 17.97
CA ALA A 130 -4.94 16.05 16.75
C ALA A 130 -3.46 16.47 16.70
N ASP A 131 -3.18 17.75 16.99
CA ASP A 131 -1.81 18.29 16.99
C ASP A 131 -0.94 17.64 18.08
N LYS A 132 -1.51 17.37 19.26
CA LYS A 132 -0.80 16.68 20.35
C LYS A 132 -0.50 15.21 20.02
N VAL A 133 -1.43 14.51 19.36
CA VAL A 133 -1.21 13.14 18.86
C VAL A 133 -0.06 13.12 17.86
N LEU A 134 -0.07 14.00 16.86
CA LEU A 134 1.03 14.11 15.89
C LEU A 134 2.35 14.46 16.58
N SER A 135 2.35 15.41 17.53
CA SER A 135 3.55 15.79 18.28
C SER A 135 4.14 14.61 19.06
N SER A 136 3.30 13.77 19.68
CA SER A 136 3.77 12.55 20.35
C SER A 136 4.40 11.57 19.37
N VAL A 137 3.79 11.39 18.19
CA VAL A 137 4.30 10.53 17.13
C VAL A 137 5.64 11.04 16.60
N GLU A 138 5.74 12.33 16.27
CA GLU A 138 6.98 12.95 15.81
C GLU A 138 8.12 12.77 16.80
N LYS A 139 7.85 12.99 18.09
CA LYS A 139 8.85 12.78 19.15
C LYS A 139 9.39 11.35 19.15
N THR A 140 8.53 10.36 18.99
CA THR A 140 8.95 8.95 18.93
C THR A 140 9.74 8.65 17.66
N LEU A 141 9.26 9.10 16.49
CA LEU A 141 9.95 8.85 15.22
C LEU A 141 11.32 9.52 15.14
N ARG A 142 11.47 10.74 15.70
CA ARG A 142 12.77 11.43 15.81
C ARG A 142 13.75 10.74 16.77
N SER A 143 13.25 9.92 17.70
CA SER A 143 14.11 9.18 18.64
C SER A 143 14.59 7.84 18.10
N ALA A 144 13.98 7.34 17.02
CA ALA A 144 14.42 6.14 16.32
C ALA A 144 15.69 6.42 15.51
N PRO A 145 16.53 5.41 15.18
CA PRO A 145 17.80 5.60 14.47
C PRO A 145 17.63 5.91 12.96
N PHE A 146 16.42 6.23 12.52
CA PHE A 146 16.07 6.47 11.12
C PHE A 146 16.02 7.97 10.78
N ASN A 147 16.14 8.30 9.50
CA ASN A 147 16.03 9.66 9.01
C ASN A 147 14.55 10.11 9.03
N PHE A 148 14.14 10.82 10.08
CA PHE A 148 12.76 11.31 10.18
C PHE A 148 12.46 12.39 9.16
N GLN A 149 11.43 12.17 8.35
CA GLN A 149 11.06 13.06 7.25
C GLN A 149 9.71 13.75 7.43
N GLY A 150 8.88 13.30 8.37
CA GLY A 150 7.62 13.96 8.71
C GLY A 150 6.53 13.02 9.21
N ALA A 151 5.65 13.55 10.04
CA ALA A 151 4.38 12.92 10.42
C ALA A 151 3.25 13.90 10.11
N ARG A 152 2.37 13.57 9.17
CA ARG A 152 1.32 14.50 8.74
C ARG A 152 0.00 13.79 8.47
N ILE A 153 -1.07 14.57 8.44
CA ILE A 153 -2.36 14.12 7.93
C ILE A 153 -2.32 14.28 6.40
N ILE A 154 -2.45 13.18 5.67
CA ILE A 154 -2.50 13.22 4.20
C ILE A 154 -3.89 13.64 3.73
N SER A 155 -3.95 14.34 2.60
CA SER A 155 -5.21 14.69 1.97
C SER A 155 -5.90 13.44 1.43
N GLY A 156 -7.22 13.53 1.23
CA GLY A 156 -7.97 12.42 0.65
C GLY A 156 -7.55 12.10 -0.78
N GLN A 157 -7.21 13.13 -1.58
CA GLN A 157 -6.72 12.96 -2.94
C GLN A 157 -5.34 12.28 -2.97
N GLU A 158 -4.42 12.64 -2.06
CA GLU A 158 -3.12 11.95 -1.93
C GLU A 158 -3.31 10.47 -1.60
N GLU A 159 -4.15 10.14 -0.62
CA GLU A 159 -4.44 8.75 -0.24
C GLU A 159 -4.98 7.94 -1.43
N GLY A 160 -5.95 8.49 -2.16
CA GLY A 160 -6.53 7.86 -3.33
C GLY A 160 -5.53 7.71 -4.48
N ALA A 161 -4.73 8.73 -4.76
CA ALA A 161 -3.75 8.71 -5.85
C ALA A 161 -2.57 7.79 -5.57
N TYR A 162 -2.03 7.80 -4.36
CA TYR A 162 -0.98 6.86 -4.00
C TYR A 162 -1.46 5.41 -4.00
N GLY A 163 -2.72 5.14 -3.61
CA GLY A 163 -3.33 3.83 -3.78
C GLY A 163 -3.39 3.39 -5.25
N TRP A 164 -3.73 4.30 -6.16
CA TRP A 164 -3.71 4.07 -7.61
C TRP A 164 -2.30 3.77 -8.15
N ILE A 165 -1.29 4.51 -7.68
CA ILE A 165 0.12 4.24 -8.05
C ILE A 165 0.51 2.83 -7.60
N THR A 166 0.19 2.44 -6.35
CA THR A 166 0.49 1.11 -5.82
C THR A 166 -0.06 -0.01 -6.69
N ILE A 167 -1.36 0.02 -7.00
CA ILE A 167 -1.97 -1.09 -7.75
C ILE A 167 -1.37 -1.18 -9.16
N ASN A 168 -1.16 -0.06 -9.84
CA ASN A 168 -0.64 -0.04 -11.21
C ASN A 168 0.84 -0.43 -11.26
N TYR A 169 1.60 -0.07 -10.23
CA TYR A 169 2.97 -0.54 -10.07
C TYR A 169 3.01 -2.06 -9.88
N LEU A 170 2.20 -2.61 -8.96
CA LEU A 170 2.19 -4.04 -8.66
C LEU A 170 1.61 -4.90 -9.81
N LEU A 171 0.75 -4.32 -10.64
CA LEU A 171 0.24 -4.95 -11.87
C LEU A 171 1.20 -4.83 -13.05
N GLY A 172 2.27 -4.03 -12.92
CA GLY A 172 3.26 -3.80 -13.98
C GLY A 172 2.75 -2.89 -15.11
N SER A 173 1.76 -2.05 -14.84
CA SER A 173 1.16 -1.14 -15.84
C SER A 173 2.11 -0.02 -16.28
N PHE A 174 3.10 0.35 -15.47
CA PHE A 174 4.03 1.45 -15.77
C PHE A 174 5.21 1.09 -16.70
N LYS A 175 5.24 -0.12 -17.29
CA LYS A 175 6.27 -0.60 -18.24
C LYS A 175 7.73 -0.42 -17.75
N GLN A 176 8.01 -0.67 -16.48
CA GLN A 176 9.38 -0.74 -15.96
C GLN A 176 10.15 -1.99 -16.48
N SER A 177 11.45 -1.85 -16.72
CA SER A 177 12.39 -2.88 -17.19
C SER A 177 12.74 -3.86 -16.07
N GLY A 178 12.81 -5.16 -16.37
CA GLY A 178 13.29 -6.16 -15.39
C GLY A 178 12.29 -6.60 -14.31
N TRP A 179 11.11 -6.00 -14.22
CA TRP A 179 10.00 -6.57 -13.44
C TRP A 179 9.34 -7.71 -14.21
N THR A 180 9.39 -8.93 -13.67
CA THR A 180 8.57 -10.03 -14.19
C THR A 180 7.10 -9.65 -14.03
N LYS A 181 6.32 -9.65 -15.12
CA LYS A 181 4.86 -9.47 -15.12
C LYS A 181 4.22 -10.44 -14.11
N PHE A 182 4.04 -10.02 -12.86
CA PHE A 182 3.57 -10.92 -11.80
C PHE A 182 2.09 -11.30 -12.01
N LEU A 183 1.29 -10.41 -12.60
CA LEU A 183 -0.11 -10.69 -12.91
C LEU A 183 -0.44 -10.25 -14.34
N HIS A 184 -0.59 -11.21 -15.26
CA HIS A 184 -1.34 -11.02 -16.50
C HIS A 184 -2.87 -10.99 -16.28
N ILE A 185 -3.32 -10.88 -15.01
CA ILE A 185 -4.71 -11.09 -14.58
C ILE A 185 -5.62 -9.93 -15.01
N LEU A 186 -5.11 -8.70 -15.05
CA LEU A 186 -5.87 -7.53 -15.51
C LEU A 186 -5.39 -7.13 -16.91
N LYS A 187 -6.02 -7.71 -17.94
CA LYS A 187 -5.93 -7.19 -19.31
C LYS A 187 -6.87 -5.99 -19.42
N SER A 188 -6.51 -4.90 -18.76
CA SER A 188 -7.22 -3.65 -18.93
C SER A 188 -7.12 -3.19 -20.39
N VAL A 189 -8.25 -2.78 -20.97
CA VAL A 189 -8.32 -2.12 -22.29
C VAL A 189 -7.62 -0.75 -22.22
N SER A 190 -7.64 -0.12 -21.05
CA SER A 190 -6.90 1.11 -20.73
C SER A 190 -5.47 0.81 -20.25
N GLU A 191 -4.56 1.77 -20.34
CA GLU A 191 -3.15 1.57 -19.96
C GLU A 191 -2.95 1.29 -18.45
N THR A 192 -3.87 1.75 -17.61
CA THR A 192 -3.80 1.66 -16.14
C THR A 192 -5.16 1.26 -15.56
N SER A 193 -5.18 0.49 -14.47
CA SER A 193 -6.40 0.17 -13.74
C SER A 193 -6.79 1.30 -12.78
N GLY A 194 -8.10 1.50 -12.57
CA GLY A 194 -8.62 2.34 -11.50
C GLY A 194 -8.45 1.71 -10.12
N ALA A 195 -8.50 2.53 -9.08
CA ALA A 195 -8.34 2.13 -7.68
C ALA A 195 -9.58 2.51 -6.88
N LEU A 196 -10.09 1.55 -6.09
CA LEU A 196 -11.16 1.73 -5.13
C LEU A 196 -10.63 1.35 -3.73
N ASP A 197 -10.58 2.32 -2.83
CA ASP A 197 -10.15 2.11 -1.45
C ASP A 197 -11.35 2.32 -0.51
N LEU A 198 -11.50 1.43 0.47
CA LEU A 198 -12.50 1.55 1.52
C LEU A 198 -11.83 1.37 2.89
N GLY A 199 -11.72 2.49 3.61
CA GLY A 199 -11.31 2.52 5.00
C GLY A 199 -12.50 2.53 5.97
N GLY A 200 -12.19 2.69 7.26
CA GLY A 200 -13.20 2.89 8.30
C GLY A 200 -13.87 4.27 8.24
N ALA A 201 -13.13 5.30 7.82
CA ALA A 201 -13.60 6.70 7.87
C ALA A 201 -13.73 7.44 6.54
N SER A 202 -13.12 6.95 5.46
CA SER A 202 -13.34 7.44 4.10
C SER A 202 -13.31 6.29 3.10
N THR A 203 -13.74 6.60 1.87
CA THR A 203 -13.53 5.76 0.68
C THR A 203 -13.01 6.64 -0.45
N GLN A 204 -12.26 6.06 -1.36
CA GLN A 204 -11.61 6.75 -2.45
C GLN A 204 -11.91 6.04 -3.77
N ILE A 205 -12.03 6.83 -4.83
CA ILE A 205 -12.07 6.37 -6.21
C ILE A 205 -11.06 7.18 -7.01
N THR A 206 -10.20 6.49 -7.74
CA THR A 206 -9.11 7.11 -8.50
C THR A 206 -8.89 6.37 -9.82
N PHE A 207 -8.87 7.07 -10.95
CA PHE A 207 -8.60 6.46 -12.24
C PHE A 207 -8.21 7.51 -13.29
N VAL A 208 -7.74 7.04 -14.45
CA VAL A 208 -7.47 7.87 -15.63
C VAL A 208 -8.62 7.68 -16.62
N PRO A 209 -9.48 8.68 -16.84
CA PRO A 209 -10.52 8.61 -17.87
C PRO A 209 -9.94 8.80 -19.27
N ASP A 210 -10.64 8.31 -20.31
CA ASP A 210 -10.21 8.43 -21.72
C ASP A 210 -10.19 9.88 -22.20
N GLU A 211 -11.22 10.64 -21.81
CA GLU A 211 -11.31 12.08 -22.03
C GLU A 211 -11.10 12.81 -20.72
N ILE A 212 -10.38 13.94 -20.76
CA ILE A 212 -10.14 14.79 -19.59
C ILE A 212 -11.05 16.02 -19.72
N PRO A 213 -12.29 15.95 -19.22
CA PRO A 213 -13.19 17.10 -19.21
C PRO A 213 -12.67 18.19 -18.27
N TYR A 214 -13.02 19.43 -18.58
CA TYR A 214 -12.65 20.60 -17.76
C TYR A 214 -13.65 20.80 -16.62
N GLU A 215 -13.83 19.77 -15.79
CA GLU A 215 -14.74 19.78 -14.64
C GLU A 215 -14.00 19.38 -13.36
N SER A 216 -14.35 20.02 -12.23
CA SER A 216 -13.75 19.80 -10.91
C SER A 216 -12.21 19.77 -10.93
N PRO A 217 -11.52 20.86 -11.33
CA PRO A 217 -10.05 20.92 -11.43
C PRO A 217 -9.33 20.47 -10.15
N GLU A 218 -9.94 20.67 -8.97
CA GLU A 218 -9.46 20.23 -7.65
C GLU A 218 -9.43 18.71 -7.43
N SER A 219 -10.09 17.94 -8.30
CA SER A 219 -10.11 16.47 -8.27
C SER A 219 -9.04 15.84 -9.17
N TRP A 220 -8.16 16.63 -9.79
CA TRP A 220 -7.13 16.13 -10.70
C TRP A 220 -5.73 16.29 -10.12
N LEU A 221 -4.96 15.21 -10.08
CA LEU A 221 -3.56 15.20 -9.68
C LEU A 221 -2.65 14.80 -10.84
N HIS A 222 -1.43 15.34 -10.84
CA HIS A 222 -0.42 15.07 -11.86
C HIS A 222 0.78 14.36 -11.22
N PHE A 223 1.23 13.29 -11.85
CA PHE A 223 2.39 12.51 -11.42
C PHE A 223 3.30 12.24 -12.60
N ARG A 224 4.60 12.14 -12.33
CA ARG A 224 5.59 11.64 -13.29
C ARG A 224 6.18 10.34 -12.73
N LEU A 225 5.97 9.22 -13.42
CA LEU A 225 6.42 7.90 -12.98
C LEU A 225 7.14 7.22 -14.14
N TYR A 226 8.36 6.73 -13.90
CA TYR A 226 9.20 6.06 -14.90
C TYR A 226 9.34 6.87 -16.21
N GLY A 227 9.43 8.20 -16.09
CA GLY A 227 9.57 9.13 -17.22
C GLY A 227 8.27 9.52 -17.93
N LYS A 228 7.10 9.01 -17.51
CA LYS A 228 5.79 9.32 -18.09
C LYS A 228 4.92 10.17 -17.16
N ASP A 229 4.27 11.19 -17.73
CA ASP A 229 3.31 12.02 -17.01
C ASP A 229 1.90 11.41 -17.04
N TYR A 230 1.23 11.39 -15.89
CA TYR A 230 -0.12 10.90 -15.68
C TYR A 230 -0.98 12.00 -15.07
N LYS A 231 -2.15 12.25 -15.65
CA LYS A 231 -3.20 13.08 -15.04
C LYS A 231 -4.32 12.17 -14.56
N VAL A 232 -4.54 12.16 -13.26
CA VAL A 232 -5.39 11.17 -12.59
C VAL A 232 -6.56 11.89 -11.92
N TYR A 233 -7.78 11.44 -12.17
CA TYR A 233 -8.95 11.85 -11.40
C TYR A 233 -8.94 11.11 -10.06
N THR A 234 -9.18 11.82 -8.97
CA THR A 234 -9.28 11.22 -7.64
C THR A 234 -10.27 11.98 -6.77
N HIS A 235 -11.07 11.24 -5.99
CA HIS A 235 -11.91 11.83 -4.97
C HIS A 235 -11.92 10.97 -3.70
N SER A 236 -12.02 11.63 -2.55
CA SER A 236 -12.14 10.99 -1.25
C SER A 236 -13.42 11.45 -0.55
N PHE A 237 -14.32 10.50 -0.33
CA PHE A 237 -15.55 10.74 0.41
C PHE A 237 -15.28 10.53 1.90
N LEU A 238 -14.90 11.60 2.60
CA LEU A 238 -14.82 11.60 4.06
C LEU A 238 -16.19 11.27 4.65
N CYS A 239 -16.22 10.52 5.76
CA CYS A 239 -17.43 9.96 6.39
C CYS A 239 -18.09 8.77 5.67
N TYR A 240 -17.64 8.42 4.46
CA TYR A 240 -18.15 7.28 3.69
C TYR A 240 -17.26 6.04 3.79
N GLY A 241 -16.31 6.02 4.73
CA GLY A 241 -15.74 4.76 5.19
C GLY A 241 -16.78 3.93 5.93
N LYS A 242 -16.64 2.61 5.95
CA LYS A 242 -17.72 1.71 6.41
C LYS A 242 -18.15 1.98 7.87
N ASP A 243 -17.22 2.33 8.77
CA ASP A 243 -17.54 2.55 10.19
C ASP A 243 -18.34 3.85 10.38
N GLN A 244 -17.99 4.88 9.60
CA GLN A 244 -18.68 6.17 9.63
C GLN A 244 -20.01 6.12 8.89
N ALA A 245 -20.10 5.38 7.78
CA ALA A 245 -21.36 5.14 7.09
C ALA A 245 -22.37 4.39 7.98
N LEU A 246 -21.92 3.43 8.79
CA LEU A 246 -22.77 2.79 9.80
C LEU A 246 -23.29 3.80 10.82
N ARG A 247 -22.41 4.68 11.34
CA ARG A 247 -22.80 5.75 12.27
C ARG A 247 -23.80 6.72 11.64
N GLN A 248 -23.58 7.14 10.39
CA GLN A 248 -24.50 7.98 9.64
C GLN A 248 -25.87 7.32 9.48
N LYS A 249 -25.91 6.03 9.06
CA LYS A 249 -27.16 5.26 8.96
C LYS A 249 -27.90 5.23 10.29
N LEU A 250 -27.20 4.90 11.38
CA LEU A 250 -27.78 4.85 12.73
C LEU A 250 -28.34 6.21 13.15
N ALA A 251 -27.57 7.30 12.97
CA ALA A 251 -28.01 8.65 13.31
C ALA A 251 -29.25 9.10 12.49
N ARG A 252 -29.31 8.70 11.22
CA ARG A 252 -30.45 8.96 10.34
C ARG A 252 -31.69 8.19 10.76
N ASP A 253 -31.53 6.89 11.04
CA ASP A 253 -32.62 5.98 11.42
C ASP A 253 -33.18 6.31 12.82
N LEU A 254 -32.42 7.03 13.65
CA LEU A 254 -32.90 7.55 14.93
C LEU A 254 -34.05 8.57 14.76
N GLN A 255 -35.14 8.31 15.46
CA GLN A 255 -36.29 9.20 15.59
C GLN A 255 -36.65 9.38 17.08
N ALA A 256 -37.22 10.53 17.44
CA ALA A 256 -37.61 10.82 18.83
C ALA A 256 -38.72 9.87 19.34
N SER A 257 -39.49 9.28 18.43
CA SER A 257 -40.56 8.31 18.70
C SER A 257 -40.07 6.91 19.05
N ILE A 258 -38.76 6.63 18.95
CA ILE A 258 -38.21 5.30 19.24
C ILE A 258 -38.40 4.96 20.73
N PRO A 259 -39.18 3.92 21.07
CA PRO A 259 -39.47 3.59 22.47
C PRO A 259 -38.19 3.20 23.22
N ASN A 260 -37.88 3.94 24.30
CA ASN A 260 -36.73 3.68 25.18
C ASN A 260 -35.38 3.55 24.43
N GLY A 261 -35.23 4.21 23.28
CA GLY A 261 -34.01 4.13 22.46
C GLY A 261 -33.76 2.75 21.84
N ARG A 262 -34.78 1.88 21.71
CA ARG A 262 -34.66 0.54 21.10
C ARG A 262 -34.83 0.60 19.58
N LEU A 263 -33.72 0.48 18.85
CA LEU A 263 -33.71 0.46 17.39
C LEU A 263 -33.64 -0.98 16.88
N LEU A 264 -34.70 -1.40 16.18
CA LEU A 264 -34.67 -2.59 15.34
C LEU A 264 -33.90 -2.25 14.06
N ASP A 265 -32.76 -2.89 13.87
CA ASP A 265 -31.85 -2.59 12.77
C ASP A 265 -31.71 -3.77 11.80
N PRO A 266 -32.11 -3.59 10.52
CA PRO A 266 -32.08 -4.66 9.53
C PRO A 266 -30.68 -5.08 9.11
N CYS A 267 -29.66 -4.26 9.37
CA CYS A 267 -28.29 -4.51 8.94
C CYS A 267 -27.48 -5.38 9.91
N PHE A 268 -28.09 -5.80 11.03
CA PHE A 268 -27.49 -6.73 11.99
C PHE A 268 -28.29 -8.02 12.07
N HIS A 269 -27.60 -9.12 12.35
CA HIS A 269 -28.18 -10.45 12.47
C HIS A 269 -29.27 -10.54 13.54
N GLN A 270 -30.30 -11.34 13.31
CA GLN A 270 -31.34 -11.59 14.30
C GLN A 270 -30.74 -12.10 15.62
N GLY A 271 -31.12 -11.48 16.74
CA GLY A 271 -30.59 -11.79 18.07
C GLY A 271 -29.25 -11.13 18.42
N TYR A 272 -28.65 -10.34 17.50
CA TYR A 272 -27.56 -9.45 17.84
C TYR A 272 -28.07 -8.26 18.67
N GLN A 273 -27.31 -7.85 19.67
CA GLN A 273 -27.60 -6.69 20.51
C GLN A 273 -26.35 -5.87 20.75
N ARG A 274 -26.48 -4.54 20.69
CA ARG A 274 -25.39 -3.60 21.00
C ARG A 274 -25.95 -2.33 21.61
N THR A 275 -25.26 -1.79 22.60
CA THR A 275 -25.58 -0.48 23.16
C THR A 275 -24.59 0.56 22.65
N VAL A 276 -25.09 1.73 22.24
CA VAL A 276 -24.30 2.86 21.76
C VAL A 276 -24.67 4.10 22.57
N ASN A 277 -23.67 4.85 23.01
CA ASN A 277 -23.93 6.13 23.67
C ASN A 277 -24.30 7.19 22.62
N ILE A 278 -25.41 7.88 22.85
CA ILE A 278 -25.90 8.96 21.97
C ILE A 278 -24.90 10.13 21.91
N SER A 279 -24.20 10.43 23.01
CA SER A 279 -23.18 11.47 22.99
C SER A 279 -22.05 11.14 22.03
N ASP A 280 -21.60 9.88 22.00
CA ASP A 280 -20.49 9.44 21.16
C ASP A 280 -20.90 9.30 19.70
N LEU A 281 -22.20 9.04 19.46
CA LEU A 281 -22.78 9.05 18.12
C LEU A 281 -22.81 10.46 17.55
N PHE A 282 -23.26 11.49 18.29
CA PHE A 282 -23.41 12.85 17.76
C PHE A 282 -22.23 13.81 18.00
N ARG A 283 -21.24 13.43 18.81
CA ARG A 283 -19.96 14.16 18.90
C ARG A 283 -19.14 14.02 17.62
N ASN A 284 -19.28 12.88 16.95
CA ASN A 284 -18.55 12.58 15.74
C ASN A 284 -18.91 13.57 14.61
N PRO A 285 -17.91 14.15 13.90
CA PRO A 285 -18.16 15.13 12.84
C PRO A 285 -19.12 14.64 11.75
N CYS A 286 -19.10 13.35 11.41
CA CYS A 286 -19.92 12.75 10.35
C CYS A 286 -21.42 12.70 10.64
N THR A 287 -21.81 12.88 11.89
CA THR A 287 -23.20 12.76 12.38
C THR A 287 -23.64 13.97 13.18
N SER A 288 -22.71 14.88 13.49
CA SER A 288 -22.97 16.10 14.27
C SER A 288 -24.08 16.99 13.70
N ALA A 289 -24.18 17.07 12.37
CA ALA A 289 -25.23 17.83 11.67
C ALA A 289 -26.63 17.22 11.85
N GLU A 290 -26.72 15.92 12.11
CA GLU A 290 -27.97 15.18 12.31
C GLU A 290 -28.41 15.14 13.78
N LYS A 291 -27.78 15.96 14.65
CA LYS A 291 -28.04 15.94 16.09
C LYS A 291 -29.48 16.29 16.39
N LYS A 292 -30.17 15.34 17.01
CA LYS A 292 -31.57 15.45 17.45
C LYS A 292 -31.64 15.54 18.98
N GLN A 293 -32.65 16.23 19.50
CA GLN A 293 -33.01 16.10 20.92
C GLN A 293 -33.74 14.77 21.10
N LEU A 294 -33.13 13.86 21.87
CA LEU A 294 -33.66 12.52 22.11
C LEU A 294 -33.98 12.35 23.60
N PRO A 295 -35.08 11.68 23.97
CA PRO A 295 -35.47 11.46 25.37
C PRO A 295 -34.65 10.37 26.07
N PHE A 296 -33.55 9.92 25.48
CA PHE A 296 -32.69 8.84 25.97
C PHE A 296 -31.21 9.14 25.69
N SER A 297 -30.33 8.65 26.56
CA SER A 297 -28.87 8.79 26.44
C SER A 297 -28.18 7.59 25.79
N GLN A 298 -28.88 6.46 25.68
CA GLN A 298 -28.38 5.22 25.10
C GLN A 298 -29.28 4.71 23.99
N LEU A 299 -28.66 4.22 22.93
CA LEU A 299 -29.30 3.51 21.82
C LEU A 299 -29.07 2.01 21.99
N TYR A 300 -30.15 1.25 22.08
CA TYR A 300 -30.15 -0.20 22.14
C TYR A 300 -30.49 -0.77 20.76
N ILE A 301 -29.47 -1.25 20.04
CA ILE A 301 -29.60 -1.86 18.72
C ILE A 301 -30.00 -3.33 18.90
N GLN A 302 -31.02 -3.76 18.16
CA GLN A 302 -31.45 -5.16 18.05
C GLN A 302 -31.51 -5.54 16.57
N GLY A 303 -30.79 -6.58 16.17
CA GLY A 303 -30.74 -6.99 14.76
C GLY A 303 -32.03 -7.66 14.27
N GLU A 304 -32.46 -7.33 13.06
CA GLU A 304 -33.58 -7.99 12.36
C GLU A 304 -33.12 -8.96 11.26
N GLY A 305 -31.95 -8.75 10.65
CA GLY A 305 -31.40 -9.60 9.58
C GLY A 305 -32.08 -9.45 8.21
N ASP A 306 -32.71 -8.31 7.92
CA ASP A 306 -33.41 -8.04 6.65
C ASP A 306 -32.52 -7.27 5.66
N TYR A 307 -31.92 -8.00 4.72
CA TYR A 307 -31.06 -7.42 3.68
C TYR A 307 -31.73 -6.33 2.84
N GLN A 308 -33.00 -6.51 2.45
CA GLN A 308 -33.68 -5.55 1.55
C GLN A 308 -33.99 -4.24 2.27
N LYS A 309 -34.44 -4.32 3.53
CA LYS A 309 -34.62 -3.15 4.38
C LYS A 309 -33.28 -2.49 4.70
N CYS A 310 -32.23 -3.27 4.97
CA CYS A 310 -30.88 -2.74 5.18
C CYS A 310 -30.35 -1.96 3.97
N ARG A 311 -30.48 -2.55 2.76
CA ARG A 311 -30.06 -1.91 1.51
C ARG A 311 -30.78 -0.60 1.26
N ARG A 312 -32.10 -0.55 1.45
CA ARG A 312 -32.88 0.69 1.34
C ARG A 312 -32.41 1.76 2.34
N ASN A 313 -32.20 1.39 3.61
CA ASN A 313 -31.72 2.34 4.62
C ASN A 313 -30.34 2.92 4.25
N ILE A 314 -29.45 2.09 3.73
CA ILE A 314 -28.12 2.49 3.28
C ILE A 314 -28.18 3.41 2.04
N GLN A 315 -29.06 3.12 1.09
CA GLN A 315 -29.17 3.90 -0.15
C GLN A 315 -29.49 5.38 0.11
N TYR A 316 -30.18 5.69 1.20
CA TYR A 316 -30.43 7.07 1.60
C TYR A 316 -29.19 7.88 1.99
N LEU A 317 -28.04 7.23 2.21
CA LEU A 317 -26.77 7.94 2.46
C LEU A 317 -26.21 8.60 1.20
N PHE A 318 -26.67 8.21 0.00
CA PHE A 318 -26.19 8.70 -1.27
C PHE A 318 -27.19 9.69 -1.86
N ASN A 319 -26.99 11.00 -1.62
CA ASN A 319 -27.87 12.02 -2.18
C ASN A 319 -27.57 12.23 -3.67
N LYS A 320 -28.56 11.97 -4.53
CA LYS A 320 -28.45 12.16 -5.99
C LYS A 320 -29.32 13.30 -6.53
N THR A 321 -29.95 14.10 -5.67
CA THR A 321 -30.95 15.08 -6.10
C THR A 321 -30.35 16.25 -6.87
N ASN A 322 -29.11 16.63 -6.58
CA ASN A 322 -28.42 17.75 -7.23
C ASN A 322 -27.09 17.29 -7.83
N CYS A 323 -26.87 17.61 -9.10
CA CYS A 323 -25.58 17.42 -9.78
C CYS A 323 -25.25 18.67 -10.61
N PRO A 324 -24.29 19.50 -10.17
CA PRO A 324 -23.91 20.72 -10.89
C PRO A 324 -22.95 20.46 -12.07
N TYR A 325 -22.64 19.18 -12.35
CA TYR A 325 -21.68 18.73 -13.34
C TYR A 325 -22.36 17.89 -14.43
N SER A 326 -21.62 17.48 -15.46
CA SER A 326 -22.14 16.58 -16.51
C SER A 326 -22.59 15.22 -15.96
N SER A 327 -21.87 14.69 -14.98
CA SER A 327 -22.21 13.48 -14.23
C SER A 327 -21.69 13.57 -12.80
N CYS A 328 -22.43 13.00 -11.87
CA CYS A 328 -22.03 12.93 -10.47
C CYS A 328 -22.11 11.51 -9.95
N SER A 329 -21.31 11.24 -8.93
CA SER A 329 -21.44 10.09 -8.06
C SER A 329 -22.65 10.30 -7.13
N PHE A 330 -22.40 10.91 -5.97
CA PHE A 330 -23.39 11.34 -5.00
C PHE A 330 -22.93 12.62 -4.32
N ASN A 331 -23.84 13.28 -3.60
CA ASN A 331 -23.64 14.58 -2.94
C ASN A 331 -23.17 15.70 -3.87
N GLY A 332 -23.57 15.65 -5.15
CA GLY A 332 -23.16 16.63 -6.15
C GLY A 332 -21.67 16.59 -6.51
N ILE A 333 -20.97 15.50 -6.17
CA ILE A 333 -19.55 15.33 -6.50
C ILE A 333 -19.41 14.78 -7.91
N TYR A 334 -18.65 15.51 -8.73
CA TYR A 334 -18.32 15.12 -10.10
C TYR A 334 -17.78 13.68 -10.14
N LEU A 335 -18.16 12.89 -11.15
CA LEU A 335 -17.57 11.59 -11.43
C LEU A 335 -17.47 11.43 -12.95
N PRO A 336 -16.26 11.36 -13.54
CA PRO A 336 -16.11 11.04 -14.96
C PRO A 336 -16.70 9.67 -15.30
N PRO A 337 -17.06 9.41 -16.56
CA PRO A 337 -17.46 8.08 -17.01
C PRO A 337 -16.41 7.02 -16.62
N LEU A 338 -16.87 5.93 -16.01
CA LEU A 338 -15.99 4.84 -15.56
C LEU A 338 -15.32 4.18 -16.76
N GLN A 339 -14.01 4.03 -16.68
CA GLN A 339 -13.19 3.46 -17.75
C GLN A 339 -12.15 2.47 -17.20
N GLY A 340 -11.93 1.40 -17.96
CA GLY A 340 -10.96 0.36 -17.59
C GLY A 340 -11.42 -0.55 -16.44
N ASP A 341 -10.50 -1.42 -16.02
CA ASP A 341 -10.68 -2.30 -14.87
C ASP A 341 -10.31 -1.57 -13.57
N PHE A 342 -10.93 -1.96 -12.45
CA PHE A 342 -10.74 -1.37 -11.14
C PHE A 342 -10.26 -2.39 -10.12
N GLY A 343 -9.15 -2.11 -9.44
CA GLY A 343 -8.70 -2.82 -8.25
C GLY A 343 -9.36 -2.26 -6.99
N ALA A 344 -10.17 -3.07 -6.31
CA ALA A 344 -10.84 -2.74 -5.06
C ALA A 344 -10.15 -3.43 -3.87
N PHE A 345 -9.55 -2.65 -2.96
CA PHE A 345 -8.71 -3.17 -1.88
C PHE A 345 -9.17 -2.67 -0.49
N SER A 346 -8.35 -2.92 0.54
CA SER A 346 -8.70 -2.64 1.93
C SER A 346 -10.01 -3.34 2.34
N ALA A 347 -10.97 -2.63 2.95
CA ALA A 347 -12.20 -3.25 3.41
C ALA A 347 -13.09 -3.78 2.28
N PHE A 348 -12.94 -3.31 1.03
CA PHE A 348 -13.59 -3.96 -0.11
C PHE A 348 -13.16 -5.43 -0.20
N TYR A 349 -11.85 -5.69 -0.20
CA TYR A 349 -11.31 -7.04 -0.25
C TYR A 349 -11.66 -7.86 1.00
N PHE A 350 -11.40 -7.36 2.21
CA PHE A 350 -11.59 -8.15 3.42
C PHE A 350 -13.04 -8.58 3.65
N VAL A 351 -14.01 -7.72 3.31
CA VAL A 351 -15.44 -8.04 3.42
C VAL A 351 -15.84 -9.04 2.34
N MET A 352 -15.46 -8.80 1.08
CA MET A 352 -15.79 -9.75 0.00
C MET A 352 -15.12 -11.11 0.20
N ASN A 353 -13.88 -11.14 0.70
CA ASN A 353 -13.14 -12.38 0.95
C ASN A 353 -13.80 -13.18 2.08
N PHE A 354 -14.25 -12.52 3.15
CA PHE A 354 -15.03 -13.18 4.21
C PHE A 354 -16.30 -13.86 3.67
N LEU A 355 -16.97 -13.22 2.72
CA LEU A 355 -18.16 -13.76 2.05
C LEU A 355 -17.83 -14.76 0.93
N ASN A 356 -16.55 -15.08 0.72
CA ASN A 356 -16.05 -15.95 -0.36
C ASN A 356 -16.40 -15.43 -1.77
N LEU A 357 -16.30 -14.11 -1.96
CA LEU A 357 -16.63 -13.38 -3.20
C LEU A 357 -15.40 -12.86 -3.96
N THR A 358 -14.20 -13.25 -3.54
CA THR A 358 -12.92 -12.86 -4.16
C THR A 358 -12.37 -14.00 -4.99
N ASN A 359 -12.93 -14.23 -6.18
CA ASN A 359 -12.42 -15.23 -7.10
C ASN A 359 -11.31 -14.65 -7.98
N GLU A 360 -10.11 -15.20 -7.89
CA GLU A 360 -8.92 -14.74 -8.61
C GLU A 360 -9.00 -14.94 -10.12
N LYS A 361 -9.83 -15.87 -10.61
CA LYS A 361 -9.91 -16.20 -12.04
C LYS A 361 -10.91 -15.36 -12.82
N SER A 362 -11.98 -14.93 -12.17
CA SER A 362 -13.06 -14.15 -12.80
C SER A 362 -13.89 -13.44 -11.73
N PRO A 363 -14.31 -12.19 -11.95
CA PRO A 363 -15.21 -11.50 -11.03
C PRO A 363 -16.52 -12.29 -10.81
N VAL A 364 -17.04 -12.21 -9.58
CA VAL A 364 -18.30 -12.86 -9.23
C VAL A 364 -19.46 -12.01 -9.74
N ALA A 365 -20.43 -12.64 -10.41
CA ALA A 365 -21.61 -11.94 -10.92
C ALA A 365 -22.40 -11.21 -9.82
N LEU A 366 -22.96 -10.06 -10.17
CA LEU A 366 -23.58 -9.11 -9.24
C LEU A 366 -24.78 -9.72 -8.48
N ASP A 367 -25.58 -10.54 -9.16
CA ASP A 367 -26.70 -11.29 -8.58
C ASP A 367 -26.25 -12.28 -7.50
N LYS A 368 -25.12 -12.97 -7.74
CA LYS A 368 -24.51 -13.90 -6.78
C LYS A 368 -23.93 -13.17 -5.57
N VAL A 369 -23.31 -12.01 -5.78
CA VAL A 369 -22.82 -11.14 -4.70
C VAL A 369 -23.98 -10.71 -3.81
N ALA A 370 -25.07 -10.18 -4.40
CA ALA A 370 -26.27 -9.79 -3.66
C ALA A 370 -26.89 -10.97 -2.91
N SER A 371 -27.00 -12.13 -3.55
CA SER A 371 -27.58 -13.35 -2.95
C SER A 371 -26.74 -13.88 -1.78
N ALA A 372 -25.41 -13.82 -1.88
CA ALA A 372 -24.51 -14.23 -0.80
C ALA A 372 -24.63 -13.31 0.42
N ILE A 373 -24.65 -11.99 0.21
CA ILE A 373 -24.86 -11.00 1.27
C ILE A 373 -26.23 -11.22 1.93
N GLN A 374 -27.29 -11.36 1.13
CA GLN A 374 -28.65 -11.60 1.62
C GLN A 374 -28.72 -12.86 2.49
N SER A 375 -28.14 -13.96 2.01
CA SER A 375 -28.12 -15.24 2.72
C SER A 375 -27.34 -15.13 4.04
N PHE A 376 -26.23 -14.39 4.05
CA PHE A 376 -25.45 -14.17 5.26
C PHE A 376 -26.22 -13.33 6.30
N CYS A 377 -26.83 -12.22 5.88
CA CYS A 377 -27.61 -11.33 6.75
C CYS A 377 -28.77 -12.04 7.46
N ALA A 378 -29.43 -12.98 6.78
CA ALA A 378 -30.57 -13.72 7.31
C ALA A 378 -30.21 -14.74 8.42
N ARG A 379 -28.92 -15.03 8.65
CA ARG A 379 -28.49 -16.01 9.65
C ARG A 379 -28.67 -15.46 11.08
N PRO A 380 -29.18 -16.26 12.03
CA PRO A 380 -29.21 -15.88 13.44
C PRO A 380 -27.82 -15.62 14.01
N TRP A 381 -27.71 -14.63 14.90
CA TRP A 381 -26.43 -14.19 15.46
C TRP A 381 -25.67 -15.32 16.18
N GLN A 382 -26.39 -16.21 16.87
CA GLN A 382 -25.76 -17.32 17.58
C GLN A 382 -25.07 -18.31 16.62
N GLU A 383 -25.67 -18.58 15.46
CA GLU A 383 -25.06 -19.44 14.44
C GLU A 383 -23.84 -18.80 13.80
N VAL A 384 -23.92 -17.48 13.53
CA VAL A 384 -22.79 -16.71 12.98
C VAL A 384 -21.61 -16.73 13.94
N LYS A 385 -21.82 -16.46 15.23
CA LYS A 385 -20.77 -16.53 16.25
C LYS A 385 -20.12 -17.91 16.35
N LEU A 386 -20.90 -18.98 16.31
CA LEU A 386 -20.39 -20.35 16.39
C LEU A 386 -19.55 -20.70 15.15
N ALA A 387 -20.06 -20.37 13.96
CA ALA A 387 -19.39 -20.66 12.70
C ALA A 387 -18.07 -19.89 12.52
N TYR A 388 -17.95 -18.68 13.09
CA TYR A 388 -16.80 -17.79 12.90
C TYR A 388 -16.16 -17.34 14.22
N HIS A 389 -16.09 -18.23 15.22
CA HIS A 389 -15.61 -17.96 16.57
C HIS A 389 -14.17 -17.39 16.64
N GLN A 390 -13.36 -17.63 15.61
CA GLN A 390 -12.00 -17.10 15.47
C GLN A 390 -11.95 -15.60 15.11
N ILE A 391 -13.05 -15.05 14.57
CA ILE A 391 -13.12 -13.64 14.18
C ILE A 391 -13.62 -12.83 15.39
N LYS A 392 -12.90 -11.75 15.72
CA LYS A 392 -13.33 -10.85 16.80
C LYS A 392 -14.74 -10.32 16.51
N GLU A 393 -15.61 -10.40 17.51
CA GLU A 393 -17.03 -10.01 17.41
C GLU A 393 -17.25 -8.61 16.83
N LYS A 394 -16.35 -7.67 17.13
CA LYS A 394 -16.41 -6.30 16.59
C LYS A 394 -16.36 -6.23 15.06
N TYR A 395 -15.72 -7.20 14.40
CA TYR A 395 -15.69 -7.29 12.93
C TYR A 395 -16.84 -8.17 12.44
N LEU A 396 -17.05 -9.32 13.10
CA LEU A 396 -18.04 -10.31 12.68
C LEU A 396 -19.47 -9.75 12.63
N SER A 397 -19.83 -8.95 13.64
CA SER A 397 -21.16 -8.33 13.74
C SER A 397 -21.47 -7.32 12.64
N GLU A 398 -20.45 -6.80 11.94
CA GLU A 398 -20.61 -5.72 10.97
C GLU A 398 -20.58 -6.21 9.51
N TYR A 399 -20.36 -7.51 9.22
CA TYR A 399 -20.24 -7.99 7.84
C TYR A 399 -21.55 -7.91 7.03
N CYS A 400 -22.72 -8.09 7.65
CA CYS A 400 -23.99 -7.91 6.97
C CYS A 400 -24.17 -6.45 6.49
N PHE A 401 -23.99 -5.50 7.39
CA PHE A 401 -23.95 -4.07 7.05
C PHE A 401 -22.88 -3.78 5.99
N SER A 402 -21.63 -4.22 6.22
CA SER A 402 -20.48 -3.86 5.37
C SER A 402 -20.62 -4.39 3.95
N GLY A 403 -21.08 -5.64 3.79
CA GLY A 403 -21.35 -6.22 2.47
C GLY A 403 -22.44 -5.46 1.73
N THR A 404 -23.55 -5.16 2.42
CA THR A 404 -24.65 -4.38 1.86
C THR A 404 -24.24 -2.95 1.51
N TYR A 405 -23.38 -2.34 2.35
CA TYR A 405 -22.84 -1.01 2.15
C TYR A 405 -21.93 -0.95 0.93
N ILE A 406 -20.98 -1.89 0.80
CA ILE A 406 -20.11 -1.99 -0.37
C ILE A 406 -20.92 -2.12 -1.65
N LEU A 407 -21.89 -3.04 -1.67
CA LEU A 407 -22.74 -3.23 -2.85
C LEU A 407 -23.50 -1.95 -3.22
N SER A 408 -24.07 -1.27 -2.21
CA SER A 408 -24.79 0.00 -2.43
C SER A 408 -23.87 1.13 -2.87
N LEU A 409 -22.66 1.24 -2.30
CA LEU A 409 -21.67 2.23 -2.70
C LEU A 409 -21.22 2.04 -4.15
N LEU A 410 -20.91 0.81 -4.54
CA LEU A 410 -20.47 0.51 -5.91
C LEU A 410 -21.60 0.77 -6.92
N GLN A 411 -22.81 0.27 -6.67
CA GLN A 411 -23.92 0.40 -7.63
C GLN A 411 -24.58 1.79 -7.62
N ASN A 412 -24.85 2.33 -6.44
CA ASN A 412 -25.60 3.56 -6.27
C ASN A 412 -24.72 4.77 -5.98
N GLY A 413 -23.44 4.60 -5.61
CA GLY A 413 -22.53 5.71 -5.40
C GLY A 413 -21.60 5.94 -6.59
N TYR A 414 -20.99 4.87 -7.11
CA TYR A 414 -19.99 4.92 -8.17
C TYR A 414 -20.51 4.49 -9.54
N GLU A 415 -21.81 4.18 -9.67
CA GLU A 415 -22.44 3.77 -10.94
C GLU A 415 -21.87 2.49 -11.58
N PHE A 416 -21.41 1.53 -10.76
CA PHE A 416 -21.14 0.17 -11.25
C PHE A 416 -22.44 -0.62 -11.44
N THR A 417 -22.94 -0.68 -12.67
CA THR A 417 -24.15 -1.39 -13.08
C THR A 417 -23.86 -2.85 -13.44
N GLU A 418 -24.89 -3.62 -13.80
CA GLU A 418 -24.72 -5.01 -14.29
C GLU A 418 -23.78 -5.11 -15.50
N GLU A 419 -23.74 -4.08 -16.34
CA GLU A 419 -22.95 -4.05 -17.57
C GLU A 419 -21.44 -3.91 -17.31
N ASN A 420 -21.04 -3.17 -16.27
CA ASN A 420 -19.65 -2.86 -15.98
C ASN A 420 -19.13 -3.48 -14.66
N TRP A 421 -19.98 -4.20 -13.90
CA TRP A 421 -19.60 -4.85 -12.64
C TRP A 421 -18.39 -5.79 -12.77
N GLN A 422 -18.28 -6.47 -13.91
CA GLN A 422 -17.17 -7.40 -14.19
C GLN A 422 -15.81 -6.70 -14.32
N ARG A 423 -15.77 -5.37 -14.34
CA ARG A 423 -14.52 -4.59 -14.32
C ARG A 423 -13.93 -4.44 -12.92
N ILE A 424 -14.64 -4.85 -11.86
CA ILE A 424 -14.16 -4.75 -10.48
C ILE A 424 -13.45 -6.03 -10.07
N HIS A 425 -12.22 -5.88 -9.59
CA HIS A 425 -11.40 -6.96 -9.06
C HIS A 425 -11.07 -6.66 -7.61
N PHE A 426 -11.48 -7.54 -6.70
CA PHE A 426 -11.20 -7.40 -5.28
C PHE A 426 -9.80 -7.94 -4.96
N LEU A 427 -8.88 -7.04 -4.57
CA LEU A 427 -7.45 -7.33 -4.43
C LEU A 427 -7.00 -7.20 -2.97
N GLY A 428 -6.40 -8.26 -2.41
CA GLY A 428 -5.83 -8.26 -1.07
C GLY A 428 -4.34 -7.93 -1.10
N LYS A 429 -3.57 -8.90 -1.59
CA LYS A 429 -2.16 -8.73 -1.94
C LYS A 429 -1.98 -8.88 -3.44
N ILE A 430 -1.06 -8.11 -4.02
CA ILE A 430 -0.64 -8.28 -5.41
C ILE A 430 0.83 -8.69 -5.36
N GLY A 431 1.10 -9.96 -5.69
CA GLY A 431 2.39 -10.59 -5.38
C GLY A 431 2.60 -10.71 -3.87
N SER A 432 3.75 -10.26 -3.36
CA SER A 432 4.07 -10.26 -1.93
C SER A 432 3.67 -8.98 -1.19
N SER A 433 3.22 -7.94 -1.92
CA SER A 433 2.97 -6.61 -1.36
C SER A 433 1.48 -6.35 -1.10
N ASP A 434 1.20 -5.60 -0.05
CA ASP A 434 -0.16 -5.19 0.29
C ASP A 434 -0.66 -4.10 -0.66
N ALA A 435 -1.93 -4.18 -1.07
CA ALA A 435 -2.58 -3.08 -1.79
C ALA A 435 -2.96 -1.98 -0.78
N GLY A 436 -2.46 -0.76 -1.00
CA GLY A 436 -2.66 0.40 -0.13
C GLY A 436 -1.85 1.61 -0.61
N TRP A 437 -2.00 2.76 0.03
CA TRP A 437 -1.39 4.00 -0.44
C TRP A 437 0.13 4.10 -0.16
N THR A 438 0.67 3.33 0.78
CA THR A 438 2.04 3.49 1.28
C THR A 438 3.13 3.20 0.25
N LEU A 439 2.95 2.19 -0.60
CA LEU A 439 3.93 1.86 -1.65
C LEU A 439 3.98 2.95 -2.73
N GLY A 440 2.83 3.45 -3.16
CA GLY A 440 2.74 4.57 -4.12
C GLY A 440 3.31 5.87 -3.56
N TYR A 441 3.14 6.12 -2.26
CA TYR A 441 3.83 7.21 -1.58
C TYR A 441 5.36 7.03 -1.63
N MET A 442 5.85 5.82 -1.31
CA MET A 442 7.27 5.51 -1.37
C MET A 442 7.83 5.64 -2.80
N LEU A 443 7.12 5.16 -3.82
CA LEU A 443 7.50 5.33 -5.22
C LEU A 443 7.63 6.80 -5.61
N ASN A 444 6.64 7.62 -5.25
CA ASN A 444 6.72 9.06 -5.49
C ASN A 444 7.89 9.72 -4.75
N LEU A 445 8.18 9.28 -3.52
CA LEU A 445 9.37 9.74 -2.79
C LEU A 445 10.68 9.31 -3.44
N THR A 446 10.75 8.13 -4.06
CA THR A 446 11.98 7.69 -4.74
C THR A 446 12.38 8.63 -5.88
N ASN A 447 11.44 9.30 -6.54
CA ASN A 447 11.73 10.34 -7.54
C ASN A 447 12.42 11.58 -6.95
N MET A 448 12.28 11.81 -5.64
CA MET A 448 12.92 12.95 -4.94
C MET A 448 14.32 12.61 -4.44
N ILE A 449 14.67 11.32 -4.43
CA ILE A 449 16.00 10.85 -4.06
C ILE A 449 16.81 10.79 -5.39
N PRO A 450 18.06 11.27 -5.45
CA PRO A 450 18.88 11.08 -6.66
C PRO A 450 19.12 9.60 -6.96
N ALA A 451 19.28 9.24 -8.23
CA ALA A 451 19.81 7.92 -8.61
C ALA A 451 21.30 7.84 -8.28
N GLU A 452 21.75 6.72 -7.73
CA GLU A 452 23.18 6.47 -7.54
C GLU A 452 23.76 5.78 -8.79
N GLU A 453 25.02 6.03 -9.11
CA GLU A 453 25.64 5.30 -10.23
C GLU A 453 25.75 3.81 -9.90
N PRO A 454 25.60 2.92 -10.91
CA PRO A 454 25.83 1.50 -10.72
C PRO A 454 27.20 1.27 -10.11
N ALA A 455 27.28 0.32 -9.17
CA ALA A 455 28.58 -0.13 -8.70
C ALA A 455 29.46 -0.46 -9.91
N ALA A 456 30.69 0.05 -9.92
CA ALA A 456 31.64 -0.19 -10.98
C ALA A 456 32.66 -1.25 -10.51
N PRO A 457 33.11 -2.14 -11.41
CA PRO A 457 34.27 -2.97 -11.15
C PRO A 457 35.50 -2.12 -10.77
N PRO A 458 36.43 -2.65 -9.96
CA PRO A 458 37.57 -1.88 -9.46
C PRO A 458 38.50 -1.39 -10.57
N LEU A 459 38.55 -2.08 -11.72
CA LEU A 459 39.35 -1.68 -12.87
C LEU A 459 38.45 -1.24 -14.03
N SER A 460 38.87 -0.19 -14.74
CA SER A 460 38.28 0.14 -16.03
C SER A 460 38.44 -1.03 -17.01
N HIS A 461 37.56 -1.13 -18.01
CA HIS A 461 37.65 -2.18 -19.03
C HIS A 461 39.03 -2.21 -19.71
N GLY A 462 39.59 -1.04 -20.03
CA GLY A 462 40.93 -0.93 -20.61
C GLY A 462 42.05 -1.40 -19.67
N SER A 463 41.99 -1.02 -18.39
CA SER A 463 42.96 -1.44 -17.37
C SER A 463 42.91 -2.94 -17.13
N TYR A 464 41.71 -3.52 -17.06
CA TYR A 464 41.51 -4.96 -16.91
C TYR A 464 42.10 -5.74 -18.09
N VAL A 465 41.74 -5.39 -19.33
CA VAL A 465 42.27 -6.04 -20.53
C VAL A 465 43.79 -5.88 -20.60
N GLY A 466 44.32 -4.68 -20.32
CA GLY A 466 45.76 -4.42 -20.30
C GLY A 466 46.52 -5.29 -19.29
N LEU A 467 46.01 -5.40 -18.06
CA LEU A 467 46.59 -6.26 -17.01
C LEU A 467 46.55 -7.74 -17.39
N MET A 468 45.43 -8.21 -17.96
CA MET A 468 45.28 -9.60 -18.40
C MET A 468 46.25 -9.95 -19.53
N VAL A 469 46.40 -9.07 -20.52
CA VAL A 469 47.35 -9.26 -21.63
C VAL A 469 48.79 -9.22 -21.11
N LEU A 470 49.14 -8.26 -20.26
CA LEU A 470 50.49 -8.14 -19.69
C LEU A 470 50.89 -9.39 -18.90
N CYS A 471 50.03 -9.85 -17.99
CA CYS A 471 50.31 -11.05 -17.19
C CYS A 471 50.43 -12.30 -18.06
N SER A 472 49.61 -12.42 -19.11
CA SER A 472 49.68 -13.52 -20.07
C SER A 472 50.97 -13.50 -20.89
N LEU A 473 51.42 -12.32 -21.34
CA LEU A 473 52.69 -12.16 -22.06
C LEU A 473 53.89 -12.50 -21.17
N VAL A 474 53.87 -12.11 -19.89
CA VAL A 474 54.90 -12.50 -18.92
C VAL A 474 54.94 -14.02 -18.73
N LEU A 475 53.80 -14.68 -18.58
CA LEU A 475 53.73 -16.14 -18.47
C LEU A 475 54.28 -16.83 -19.73
N VAL A 476 53.86 -16.40 -20.92
CA VAL A 476 54.33 -16.96 -22.19
C VAL A 476 55.84 -16.76 -22.38
N SER A 477 56.35 -15.57 -22.10
CA SER A 477 57.79 -15.28 -22.20
C SER A 477 58.62 -16.07 -21.20
N VAL A 478 58.15 -16.25 -19.96
CA VAL A 478 58.80 -17.12 -18.96
C VAL A 478 58.80 -18.58 -19.39
N LEU A 479 57.69 -19.08 -19.94
CA LEU A 479 57.60 -20.45 -20.48
C LEU A 479 58.53 -20.66 -21.68
N LEU A 480 58.60 -19.69 -22.61
CA LEU A 480 59.51 -19.72 -23.75
C LEU A 480 60.98 -19.69 -23.30
N LEU A 481 61.33 -18.83 -22.33
CA LEU A 481 62.68 -18.77 -21.75
C LEU A 481 63.05 -20.07 -21.04
N ALA A 482 62.14 -20.65 -20.27
CA ALA A 482 62.33 -21.95 -19.64
C ALA A 482 62.53 -23.03 -20.70
N TRP A 483 61.69 -23.06 -21.74
CA TRP A 483 61.79 -24.00 -22.86
C TRP A 483 63.14 -23.88 -23.57
N LEU A 484 63.61 -22.67 -23.90
CA LEU A 484 64.93 -22.43 -24.50
C LEU A 484 66.09 -22.86 -23.60
N LEU A 485 65.97 -22.68 -22.27
CA LEU A 485 66.98 -23.12 -21.30
C LEU A 485 67.03 -24.65 -21.17
N PHE A 486 65.89 -25.34 -21.29
CA PHE A 486 65.80 -26.80 -21.30
C PHE A 486 66.22 -27.40 -22.66
N HIS A 487 65.87 -26.74 -23.76
CA HIS A 487 66.26 -27.08 -25.12
C HIS A 487 67.55 -26.36 -25.55
N LYS A 488 68.60 -26.37 -24.70
CA LYS A 488 69.92 -26.02 -25.22
C LYS A 488 70.21 -26.89 -26.46
N PRO A 489 70.40 -26.32 -27.66
CA PRO A 489 70.75 -27.12 -28.82
C PRO A 489 72.09 -27.80 -28.52
N LYS A 490 72.19 -29.10 -28.82
CA LYS A 490 73.43 -29.89 -28.74
C LYS A 490 74.60 -29.29 -29.56
N CYS A 491 74.40 -28.20 -30.28
CA CYS A 491 75.38 -27.53 -31.12
C CYS A 491 76.34 -26.57 -30.37
N LEU A 492 76.19 -26.35 -29.05
CA LEU A 492 77.08 -25.48 -28.26
C LEU A 492 77.89 -26.21 -27.18
N GLN A 493 78.08 -27.53 -27.32
CA GLN A 493 79.19 -28.27 -26.68
C GLN A 493 80.29 -28.50 -27.72
N LYS A 494 80.98 -27.44 -28.12
CA LYS A 494 82.30 -27.56 -28.75
C LYS A 494 83.27 -26.57 -28.12
N GLY A 495 84.28 -27.14 -27.47
CA GLY A 495 85.58 -26.52 -27.23
C GLY A 495 85.82 -26.07 -25.80
N ILE A 496 86.38 -26.95 -24.97
CA ILE A 496 87.68 -26.73 -24.32
C ILE A 496 88.44 -28.06 -24.44
N VAL A 497 89.69 -27.96 -24.90
CA VAL A 497 90.65 -29.04 -25.26
C VAL A 497 90.83 -30.06 -24.15
#